data_AF-A0AAN5X4V4-F1
#
_entry.id   AF-A0AAN5X4V4-F1
#
_cell.length_a   1.000
_cell.length_b   1.000
_cell.length_c   1.000
_cell.angle_alpha   90.00
_cell.angle_beta   90.00
_cell.angle_gamma   90.00
#
_symmetry.space_group_name_H-M   'P 1'
#
loop_
_entity.id
_entity.type
_entity.pdbx_description
1 polymer ?
#
loop_
_entity_poly.entity_id
_entity_poly.type
_entity_poly.pdbx_seq_one_letter_code
_entity_poly.pdbx_strand_id
1 'polypeptide(L)'
;MLTKSLLLTDQWDITLDDSGSIAITANPYAVAQDVACACSTFLGEPWYDTTLGIPYYERILGHWPGTQLINTKMATEAKKLPYVQSAFCTTTVGKADRLASGVMTITDTNNVKTTIQF
;
A
#
# COMPACT_ATOMS: atom_id res chain seq x y z
N MET A 1 12.45 3.61 -12.87
CA MET A 1 12.88 2.22 -13.16
C MET A 1 11.62 1.39 -13.38
N LEU A 2 11.61 0.47 -14.36
CA LEU A 2 10.51 -0.50 -14.52
C LEU A 2 10.59 -1.53 -13.39
N THR A 3 9.58 -1.56 -12.52
CA THR A 3 9.44 -2.60 -11.49
C THR A 3 8.69 -3.79 -12.06
N LYS A 4 9.15 -5.00 -11.73
CA LYS A 4 8.44 -6.27 -11.95
C LYS A 4 8.21 -6.92 -10.59
N SER A 5 7.01 -7.45 -10.39
CA SER A 5 6.60 -8.14 -9.17
C SER A 5 5.81 -9.40 -9.54
N LEU A 6 5.58 -10.27 -8.57
CA LEU A 6 4.62 -11.37 -8.74
C LEU A 6 3.21 -10.78 -8.84
N LEU A 7 2.37 -11.31 -9.72
CA LEU A 7 0.97 -10.90 -9.75
C LEU A 7 0.23 -11.58 -8.60
N LEU A 8 -0.32 -10.77 -7.69
CA LEU A 8 -1.19 -11.28 -6.63
C LEU A 8 -2.65 -11.25 -7.09
N THR A 9 -3.42 -12.23 -6.62
CA THR A 9 -4.87 -12.30 -6.83
C THR A 9 -5.61 -11.33 -5.90
N ASP A 10 -6.92 -11.20 -6.07
CA ASP A 10 -7.78 -10.40 -5.19
C ASP A 10 -7.74 -10.88 -3.72
N GLN A 11 -7.33 -12.14 -3.50
CA GLN A 11 -7.13 -12.74 -2.19
C GLN A 11 -5.68 -12.62 -1.67
N TRP A 12 -4.83 -11.84 -2.33
CA TRP A 12 -3.41 -11.67 -2.00
C TRP A 12 -2.57 -12.95 -2.11
N ASP A 13 -2.95 -13.87 -3.00
CA ASP A 13 -2.22 -15.13 -3.24
C ASP A 13 -1.47 -15.10 -4.57
N ILE A 14 -0.47 -15.98 -4.73
CA ILE A 14 0.25 -16.19 -5.98
C ILE A 14 -0.58 -17.07 -6.94
N THR A 15 -0.43 -16.85 -8.24
CA THR A 15 -1.12 -17.64 -9.26
C THR A 15 -0.19 -17.98 -10.43
N LEU A 16 -0.64 -18.89 -11.29
CA LEU A 16 0.01 -19.21 -12.55
C LEU A 16 -0.61 -18.41 -13.70
N ASP A 17 0.17 -18.15 -14.74
CA ASP A 17 -0.31 -17.62 -16.01
C ASP A 17 -0.82 -18.75 -16.94
N ASP A 18 -1.33 -18.37 -18.11
CA ASP A 18 -1.88 -19.30 -19.11
C ASP A 18 -0.85 -20.31 -19.64
N SER A 19 0.45 -20.06 -19.43
CA SER A 19 1.54 -20.96 -19.81
C SER A 19 1.94 -21.92 -18.69
N GLY A 20 1.35 -21.80 -17.51
CA GLY A 20 1.72 -22.56 -16.30
C GLY A 20 2.95 -22.01 -15.58
N SER A 21 3.42 -20.82 -15.93
CA SER A 21 4.50 -20.12 -15.21
C SER A 21 3.94 -19.27 -14.07
N ILE A 22 4.75 -18.92 -13.06
CA ILE A 22 4.29 -18.00 -12.00
C ILE A 22 3.95 -16.65 -12.63
N ALA A 23 2.72 -16.17 -12.39
CA ALA A 23 2.24 -14.94 -12.96
C ALA A 23 3.04 -13.73 -12.44
N ILE A 24 3.40 -12.84 -13.36
CA ILE A 24 4.15 -11.63 -13.07
C ILE A 24 3.39 -10.39 -13.54
N THR A 25 3.65 -9.28 -12.87
CA THR A 25 3.12 -7.97 -13.23
C THR A 25 4.25 -6.96 -13.31
N ALA A 26 4.00 -5.85 -13.99
CA ALA A 26 4.94 -4.77 -14.16
C ALA A 26 4.31 -3.45 -13.75
N ASN A 27 5.11 -2.39 -13.78
CA ASN A 27 4.62 -1.03 -13.66
C ASN A 27 3.46 -0.76 -14.65
N PRO A 28 2.38 -0.07 -14.24
CA PRO A 28 2.17 0.58 -12.94
C PRO A 28 1.65 -0.33 -11.82
N TYR A 29 1.09 -1.48 -12.16
CA TYR A 29 0.39 -2.33 -11.21
C TYR A 29 1.34 -2.91 -10.14
N ALA A 30 2.57 -3.29 -10.51
CA ALA A 30 3.58 -3.73 -9.56
C ALA A 30 3.84 -2.67 -8.46
N VAL A 31 3.93 -1.39 -8.82
CA VAL A 31 4.14 -0.30 -7.85
C VAL A 31 2.93 -0.16 -6.92
N ALA A 32 1.72 -0.22 -7.49
CA ALA A 32 0.49 -0.15 -6.71
C ALA A 32 0.39 -1.28 -5.68
N GLN A 33 0.71 -2.51 -6.10
CA GLN A 33 0.71 -3.69 -5.25
C GLN A 33 1.75 -3.58 -4.12
N ASP A 34 2.98 -3.18 -4.43
CA ASP A 34 4.04 -3.03 -3.42
C ASP A 34 3.69 -1.93 -2.40
N VAL A 35 3.11 -0.83 -2.85
CA VAL A 35 2.62 0.25 -1.95
C VAL A 35 1.53 -0.28 -1.02
N ALA A 36 0.60 -1.09 -1.54
CA ALA A 36 -0.45 -1.67 -0.74
C ALA A 36 0.10 -2.68 0.28
N CYS A 37 1.08 -3.52 -0.07
CA CYS A 37 1.80 -4.36 0.89
C CYS A 37 2.49 -3.53 1.99
N ALA A 38 3.19 -2.45 1.61
CA ALA A 38 3.86 -1.58 2.57
C ALA A 38 2.88 -0.91 3.55
N CYS A 39 1.71 -0.51 3.05
CA CYS A 39 0.65 0.08 3.87
C CYS A 39 -0.07 -0.95 4.77
N SER A 40 -0.12 -2.21 4.38
CA SER A 40 -0.70 -3.30 5.17
C SER A 40 0.25 -3.84 6.25
N THR A 41 1.55 -3.54 6.14
CA THR A 41 2.57 -4.01 7.08
C THR A 41 2.43 -3.30 8.43
N PHE A 42 2.48 -4.06 9.52
CA PHE A 42 2.46 -3.51 10.87
C PHE A 42 3.84 -2.97 11.26
N LEU A 43 3.86 -1.84 11.98
CA LEU A 43 5.12 -1.24 12.42
C LEU A 43 5.95 -2.26 13.22
N GLY A 44 7.19 -2.48 12.78
CA GLY A 44 8.12 -3.40 13.45
C GLY A 44 7.95 -4.87 13.11
N GLU A 45 6.98 -5.23 12.27
CA GLU A 45 6.76 -6.60 11.81
C GLU A 45 7.94 -7.17 10.98
N PRO A 46 8.59 -6.41 10.06
CA PRO A 46 9.66 -6.96 9.25
C PRO A 46 10.93 -7.23 10.07
N TRP A 47 11.43 -8.46 10.03
CA TRP A 47 12.59 -8.88 10.83
C TRP A 47 13.89 -8.11 10.55
N TYR A 48 14.12 -7.71 9.31
CA TYR A 48 15.38 -7.06 8.90
C TYR A 48 15.33 -5.54 9.00
N ASP A 49 14.13 -4.95 9.00
CA ASP A 49 13.94 -3.50 9.14
C ASP A 49 12.65 -3.22 9.92
N THR A 50 12.81 -3.07 11.23
CA THR A 50 11.71 -2.81 12.15
C THR A 50 11.21 -1.37 12.09
N THR A 51 11.80 -0.52 11.23
CA THR A 51 11.33 0.86 11.02
C THR A 51 10.19 0.94 10.00
N LEU A 52 9.90 -0.16 9.30
CA LEU A 52 8.84 -0.26 8.30
C LEU A 52 7.49 -0.58 8.92
N GLY A 53 6.43 -0.10 8.26
CA GLY A 53 5.05 -0.40 8.59
C GLY A 53 4.32 0.75 9.30
N ILE A 54 3.02 0.56 9.46
CA ILE A 54 2.12 1.55 10.07
C ILE A 54 1.84 1.14 11.53
N PRO A 55 1.82 2.09 12.48
CA PRO A 55 1.54 1.82 13.89
C PRO A 55 0.05 1.51 14.12
N TYR A 56 -0.41 0.40 13.57
CA TYR A 56 -1.80 -0.03 13.62
C TYR A 56 -2.22 -0.31 15.06
N TYR A 57 -1.42 -1.07 15.82
CA TYR A 57 -1.77 -1.44 17.20
C TYR A 57 -1.69 -0.27 18.18
N GLU A 58 -0.71 0.62 18.02
CA GLU A 58 -0.46 1.66 19.01
C GLU A 58 -1.33 2.89 18.83
N ARG A 59 -1.84 3.13 17.60
CA ARG A 59 -2.45 4.42 17.27
C ARG A 59 -3.71 4.36 16.41
N ILE A 60 -4.04 3.25 15.76
CA ILE A 60 -5.11 3.20 14.76
C ILE A 60 -6.22 2.23 15.16
N LEU A 61 -5.92 0.93 15.25
CA LEU A 61 -6.88 -0.11 15.55
C LEU A 61 -7.34 -0.01 17.02
N GLY A 62 -8.65 -0.11 17.25
CA GLY A 62 -9.22 0.06 18.59
C GLY A 62 -9.22 1.52 19.10
N HIS A 63 -8.75 2.46 18.28
CA HIS A 63 -8.70 3.89 18.60
C HIS A 63 -9.61 4.70 17.66
N TRP A 64 -9.74 6.00 17.96
CA TRP A 64 -10.38 6.97 17.06
C TRP A 64 -9.33 7.92 16.48
N PRO A 65 -8.46 7.45 15.58
CA PRO A 65 -7.45 8.30 14.97
C PRO A 65 -8.12 9.37 14.11
N GLY A 66 -7.57 10.58 14.11
CA GLY A 66 -7.92 11.56 13.09
C GLY A 66 -7.51 11.05 11.72
N THR A 67 -8.35 11.24 10.69
CA THR A 67 -8.07 10.80 9.31
C THR A 67 -6.75 11.34 8.78
N GLN A 68 -6.34 12.53 9.20
CA GLN A 68 -5.05 13.12 8.84
C GLN A 68 -3.85 12.27 9.29
N LEU A 69 -3.93 11.60 10.44
CA LEU A 69 -2.88 10.71 10.92
C LEU A 69 -2.73 9.51 9.98
N ILE A 70 -3.86 8.89 9.60
CA ILE A 70 -3.89 7.76 8.66
C ILE A 70 -3.32 8.20 7.31
N ASN A 71 -3.83 9.30 6.75
CA ASN A 71 -3.37 9.85 5.48
C ASN A 71 -1.85 10.05 5.46
N THR A 72 -1.32 10.69 6.50
CA THR A 72 0.11 11.01 6.61
C THR A 72 0.95 9.74 6.75
N LYS A 73 0.51 8.77 7.56
CA LYS A 73 1.25 7.51 7.77
C LYS A 73 1.26 6.65 6.51
N MET A 74 0.09 6.45 5.89
CA MET A 74 -0.05 5.73 4.61
C MET A 74 0.84 6.35 3.53
N ALA A 75 0.80 7.67 3.35
CA ALA A 75 1.64 8.35 2.36
C ALA A 75 3.14 8.28 2.68
N THR A 76 3.52 8.34 3.96
CA THR A 76 4.92 8.26 4.38
C THR A 76 5.48 6.87 4.14
N GLU A 77 4.75 5.81 4.49
CA GLU A 77 5.18 4.43 4.23
C GLU A 77 5.28 4.14 2.73
N ALA A 78 4.30 4.57 1.93
CA ALA A 78 4.36 4.44 0.48
C ALA A 78 5.63 5.09 -0.13
N LYS A 79 6.04 6.25 0.40
CA LYS A 79 7.25 6.97 -0.04
C LYS A 79 8.57 6.35 0.40
N LYS A 80 8.57 5.36 1.29
CA LYS A 80 9.81 4.62 1.62
C LYS A 80 10.27 3.72 0.47
N LEU A 81 9.36 3.34 -0.43
CA LEU A 81 9.71 2.58 -1.62
C LEU A 81 10.51 3.47 -2.59
N PRO A 82 11.71 3.04 -3.03
CA PRO A 82 12.64 3.91 -3.76
C PRO A 82 12.14 4.35 -5.15
N TYR A 83 11.14 3.66 -5.69
CA TYR A 83 10.53 3.95 -6.99
C TYR A 83 9.23 4.77 -6.90
N VAL A 84 8.81 5.17 -5.70
CA VAL A 84 7.66 6.06 -5.46
C VAL A 84 8.17 7.49 -5.27
N GLN A 85 7.80 8.39 -6.19
CA GLN A 85 8.20 9.80 -6.13
C GLN A 85 7.30 10.59 -5.18
N SER A 86 5.98 10.40 -5.28
CA SER A 86 5.01 11.01 -4.38
C SER A 86 3.81 10.10 -4.13
N ALA A 87 3.21 10.24 -2.95
CA ALA A 87 2.01 9.54 -2.57
C ALA A 87 1.09 10.48 -1.79
N PHE A 88 -0.19 10.47 -2.11
CA PHE A 88 -1.23 11.24 -1.44
C PHE A 88 -2.37 10.31 -1.07
N CYS A 89 -2.80 10.35 0.18
CA CYS A 89 -3.86 9.50 0.70
C CYS A 89 -4.99 10.35 1.27
N THR A 90 -6.23 9.96 0.96
CA THR A 90 -7.45 10.54 1.50
C THR A 90 -8.31 9.42 2.06
N THR A 91 -8.32 9.29 3.39
CA THR A 91 -9.14 8.34 4.13
C THR A 91 -10.40 9.00 4.69
N THR A 92 -11.51 8.28 4.59
CA THR A 92 -12.78 8.54 5.26
C THR A 92 -13.04 7.41 6.24
N VAL A 93 -13.42 7.75 7.47
CA VAL A 93 -13.81 6.75 8.47
C VAL A 93 -15.30 6.89 8.72
N GLY A 94 -16.05 5.82 8.41
CA GLY A 94 -17.49 5.78 8.63
C GLY A 94 -17.81 5.73 10.12
N LYS A 95 -18.71 6.62 10.57
CA LYS A 95 -19.06 6.74 11.99
C LYS A 95 -19.87 5.54 12.51
N ALA A 96 -20.66 4.91 11.65
CA ALA A 96 -21.62 3.87 12.04
C ALA A 96 -21.04 2.46 11.89
N ASP A 97 -20.32 2.21 10.80
CA ASP A 97 -19.75 0.92 10.42
C ASP A 97 -18.31 0.73 10.90
N ARG A 98 -17.63 1.81 11.33
CA ARG A 98 -16.22 1.82 11.74
C ARG A 98 -15.29 1.33 10.62
N LEU A 99 -15.70 1.50 9.37
CA LEU A 99 -14.89 1.16 8.20
C LEU A 99 -14.06 2.36 7.78
N ALA A 100 -12.77 2.14 7.55
CA ALA A 100 -11.87 3.12 6.95
C ALA A 100 -11.74 2.81 5.46
N SER A 101 -12.23 3.70 4.62
CA SER A 101 -12.11 3.61 3.16
C SER A 101 -11.41 4.86 2.62
N GLY A 102 -10.91 4.81 1.40
CA GLY A 102 -10.20 5.94 0.87
C GLY A 102 -9.59 5.74 -0.51
N VAL A 103 -8.85 6.77 -0.89
CA VAL A 103 -8.15 6.82 -2.18
C VAL A 103 -6.70 7.13 -1.91
N MET A 104 -5.81 6.36 -2.53
CA MET A 104 -4.40 6.70 -2.62
C MET A 104 -4.02 7.01 -4.06
N THR A 105 -3.35 8.14 -4.26
CA THR A 105 -2.75 8.53 -5.54
C THR A 105 -1.24 8.42 -5.41
N ILE A 106 -0.62 7.63 -6.29
CA ILE A 106 0.82 7.40 -6.34
C ILE A 106 1.35 7.98 -7.64
N THR A 107 2.50 8.63 -7.57
CA THR A 107 3.30 8.99 -8.74
C THR A 107 4.65 8.32 -8.61
N ASP A 108 5.00 7.51 -9.60
CA ASP A 108 6.25 6.79 -9.63
C ASP A 108 7.41 7.63 -10.20
N THR A 109 8.61 7.07 -10.18
CA THR A 109 9.81 7.69 -10.78
C THR A 109 9.79 7.78 -12.32
N ASN A 110 8.83 7.13 -12.97
CA ASN A 110 8.61 7.21 -14.41
C ASN A 110 7.54 8.28 -14.77
N ASN A 111 7.08 9.07 -13.80
CA ASN A 111 5.99 10.04 -13.90
C ASN A 111 4.62 9.43 -14.26
N VAL A 112 4.44 8.13 -14.03
CA VAL A 112 3.15 7.47 -14.15
C VAL A 112 2.36 7.67 -12.86
N LYS A 113 1.11 8.11 -13.02
CA LYS A 113 0.19 8.35 -11.92
C LYS A 113 -0.82 7.21 -11.83
N THR A 114 -0.97 6.63 -10.66
CA THR A 114 -1.91 5.53 -10.38
C THR A 114 -2.78 5.89 -9.19
N THR A 115 -4.08 5.63 -9.31
CA THR A 115 -5.05 5.88 -8.25
C THR A 115 -5.63 4.55 -7.80
N ILE A 116 -5.54 4.27 -6.50
CA ILE A 116 -6.00 3.03 -5.85
C ILE A 116 -7.12 3.39 -4.89
N GLN A 117 -8.18 2.57 -4.87
CA GLN A 117 -9.27 2.65 -3.89
C GLN A 117 -9.09 1.54 -2.87
N PHE A 118 -9.38 1.80 -1.60
CA PHE A 118 -9.39 0.81 -0.53
C PHE A 118 -10.55 1.05 0.44
#